data_AF-A0A805YW07-F1
#
_entry.id   AF-A0A805YW07-F1
#
_cell.length_a   1.000
_cell.length_b   1.000
_cell.length_c   1.000
_cell.angle_alpha   90.00
_cell.angle_beta   90.00
_cell.angle_gamma   90.00
#
_symmetry.space_group_name_H-M   'P 1'
#
loop_
_entity.id
_entity.type
_entity.pdbx_description
1 polymer ?
#
loop_
_entity_poly.entity_id
_entity_poly.type
_entity_poly.pdbx_seq_one_letter_code
_entity_poly.pdbx_strand_id
1 'polypeptide(L)'
;MIELKCYLKERIFIMAKYIAHINPLNAEKIGCQPHGTAEFIENGDQLHIKVEMFDTPKNIEHWEHFHGFPDGKVAQAATMTQDVNHDGFVDLPETEPVSGTTMVPLDADPAKMNIPNNTYPVADSNGYYEYEIDVPLTELQENFKKAFGSTDLQLDKRVVYVHGVPESIKLPDTVKGCVMDYDTHTTLPIAAGKIEKED
;
A
#
# COMPACT_ATOMS: atom_id res chain seq x y z
N MET A 1 -29.75 26.36 39.35
CA MET A 1 -29.91 24.92 39.09
C MET A 1 -30.58 24.78 37.73
N ILE A 2 -30.06 24.16 36.68
CA ILE A 2 -28.81 23.46 36.34
C ILE A 2 -28.69 23.73 34.82
N GLU A 3 -27.53 24.22 34.36
CA GLU A 3 -27.22 24.29 32.92
C GLU A 3 -27.13 22.88 32.35
N LEU A 4 -28.02 22.55 31.42
CA LEU A 4 -27.99 21.31 30.69
C LEU A 4 -26.94 21.42 29.57
N LYS A 5 -25.66 21.17 29.91
CA LYS A 5 -24.61 20.96 28.91
C LYS A 5 -24.94 19.69 28.13
N CYS A 6 -25.52 19.87 26.94
CA CYS A 6 -25.71 18.81 25.97
C CYS A 6 -24.32 18.37 25.49
N TYR A 7 -23.83 17.26 26.03
CA TYR A 7 -22.66 16.54 25.52
C TYR A 7 -23.06 15.92 24.18
N LEU A 8 -22.98 16.68 23.09
CA LEU A 8 -22.82 16.06 21.77
C LEU A 8 -21.44 15.42 21.79
N LYS A 9 -21.39 14.09 21.95
CA LYS A 9 -20.32 13.32 21.33
C LYS A 9 -20.36 13.69 19.86
N GLU A 10 -19.34 14.37 19.36
CA GLU A 10 -19.13 14.57 17.94
C GLU A 10 -19.26 13.20 17.27
N ARG A 11 -20.37 12.97 16.58
CA ARG A 11 -20.45 11.85 15.65
C ARG A 11 -19.52 12.22 14.52
N ILE A 12 -18.30 11.69 14.56
CA ILE A 12 -17.43 11.60 13.40
C ILE A 12 -18.28 10.92 12.32
N PHE A 13 -18.66 11.68 11.30
CA PHE A 13 -19.43 11.14 10.19
C PHE A 13 -18.42 10.49 9.25
N ILE A 14 -18.34 9.16 9.31
CA ILE A 14 -17.58 8.39 8.34
C ILE A 14 -18.16 8.70 6.96
N MET A 15 -17.34 9.24 6.06
CA MET A 15 -17.75 9.63 4.71
C MET A 15 -17.69 8.44 3.75
N ALA A 16 -16.66 7.60 3.90
CA ALA A 16 -16.51 6.35 3.17
C ALA A 16 -15.55 5.41 3.89
N LYS A 17 -15.75 4.11 3.72
CA LYS A 17 -14.82 3.06 4.15
C LYS A 17 -14.44 2.22 2.94
N TYR A 18 -13.19 1.80 2.91
CA TYR A 18 -12.63 0.94 1.89
C TYR A 18 -11.79 -0.15 2.54
N ILE A 19 -11.74 -1.31 1.90
CA ILE A 19 -10.92 -2.45 2.33
C ILE A 19 -10.21 -3.06 1.14
N ALA A 20 -8.99 -3.50 1.34
CA ALA A 20 -8.28 -4.39 0.43
C ALA A 20 -7.95 -5.69 1.15
N HIS A 21 -8.34 -6.82 0.56
CA HIS A 21 -7.81 -8.12 0.95
C HIS A 21 -6.50 -8.36 0.20
N ILE A 22 -5.40 -8.40 0.94
CA ILE A 22 -4.04 -8.50 0.41
C ILE A 22 -3.68 -9.98 0.32
N ASN A 23 -3.36 -10.43 -0.90
CA ASN A 23 -3.05 -11.82 -1.20
C ASN A 23 -1.56 -11.97 -1.58
N PRO A 24 -0.96 -13.15 -1.36
CA PRO A 24 0.44 -13.40 -1.67
C PRO A 24 0.76 -13.23 -3.17
N LEU A 25 1.93 -12.66 -3.44
CA LEU A 25 2.58 -12.64 -4.75
C LEU A 25 4.02 -13.13 -4.60
N ASN A 26 4.57 -13.81 -5.62
CA ASN A 26 5.92 -14.39 -5.57
C ASN A 26 6.16 -15.42 -4.44
N ALA A 27 5.10 -15.85 -3.75
CA ALA A 27 5.14 -16.64 -2.52
C ALA A 27 6.01 -17.91 -2.60
N GLU A 28 5.92 -18.65 -3.71
CA GLU A 28 6.73 -19.86 -3.92
C GLU A 28 8.23 -19.57 -3.93
N LYS A 29 8.64 -18.46 -4.57
CA LYS A 29 10.06 -18.08 -4.68
C LYS A 29 10.61 -17.48 -3.40
N ILE A 30 9.79 -16.71 -2.68
CA ILE A 30 10.21 -16.03 -1.45
C ILE A 30 10.12 -16.95 -0.23
N GLY A 31 9.39 -18.06 -0.31
CA GLY A 31 9.31 -19.07 0.75
C GLY A 31 8.40 -18.70 1.93
N CYS A 32 7.51 -17.72 1.75
CA CYS A 32 6.48 -17.32 2.72
C CYS A 32 5.18 -16.99 1.99
N GLN A 33 4.09 -16.74 2.72
CA GLN A 33 2.75 -16.49 2.16
C GLN A 33 2.17 -15.16 2.68
N PRO A 34 2.76 -14.01 2.31
CA PRO A 34 2.38 -12.73 2.87
C PRO A 34 0.91 -12.40 2.54
N HIS A 35 0.10 -12.13 3.55
CA HIS A 35 -1.32 -11.84 3.37
C HIS A 35 -1.84 -10.95 4.49
N GLY A 36 -2.99 -10.31 4.28
CA GLY A 36 -3.54 -9.40 5.25
C GLY A 36 -4.66 -8.52 4.72
N THR A 37 -4.83 -7.36 5.36
CA THR A 37 -5.83 -6.37 4.98
C THR A 37 -5.30 -4.96 5.07
N ALA A 38 -5.77 -4.08 4.18
CA ALA A 38 -5.62 -2.63 4.32
C ALA A 38 -7.01 -1.98 4.38
N GLU A 39 -7.29 -1.24 5.44
CA GLU A 39 -8.50 -0.46 5.65
C GLU A 39 -8.20 1.03 5.48
N PHE A 40 -9.11 1.73 4.80
CA PHE A 40 -9.06 3.17 4.60
C PHE A 40 -10.40 3.77 4.99
N ILE A 41 -10.41 4.74 5.89
CA ILE A 41 -11.64 5.40 6.37
C ILE A 41 -11.50 6.91 6.20
N GLU A 42 -12.31 7.46 5.29
CA GLU A 42 -12.40 8.91 5.09
C GLU A 42 -13.32 9.51 6.16
N ASN A 43 -12.75 10.32 7.05
CA ASN A 43 -13.41 10.91 8.21
C ASN A 43 -13.22 12.43 8.21
N GLY A 44 -14.09 13.15 7.49
CA GLY A 44 -13.97 14.61 7.36
C GLY A 44 -12.68 15.01 6.64
N ASP A 45 -11.75 15.64 7.35
CA ASP A 45 -10.46 16.10 6.84
C ASP A 45 -9.32 15.09 7.05
N GLN A 46 -9.61 13.90 7.59
CA GLN A 46 -8.64 12.85 7.85
C GLN A 46 -8.92 11.60 7.00
N LEU A 47 -7.85 10.93 6.60
CA LEU A 47 -7.86 9.56 6.10
C LEU A 47 -7.21 8.66 7.16
N HIS A 48 -8.01 7.87 7.85
CA HIS A 48 -7.50 6.83 8.73
C HIS A 48 -7.07 5.63 7.89
N ILE A 49 -5.86 5.15 8.08
CA ILE A 49 -5.30 4.00 7.36
C ILE A 49 -4.86 2.97 8.38
N LYS A 50 -5.25 1.71 8.14
CA LYS A 50 -4.75 0.57 8.89
C LYS A 50 -4.33 -0.53 7.94
N VAL A 51 -3.11 -1.04 8.10
CA VAL A 51 -2.63 -2.23 7.39
C VAL A 51 -2.21 -3.28 8.42
N GLU A 52 -2.72 -4.49 8.27
CA GLU A 52 -2.34 -5.63 9.09
C GLU A 52 -1.87 -6.75 8.16
N MET A 53 -0.65 -7.24 8.39
CA MET A 53 -0.01 -8.25 7.55
C MET A 53 0.56 -9.40 8.36
N PHE A 54 0.50 -10.59 7.77
CA PHE A 54 0.92 -11.86 8.33
C PHE A 54 1.82 -12.61 7.34
N ASP A 55 2.61 -13.54 7.89
CA ASP A 55 3.50 -14.43 7.12
C ASP A 55 4.41 -13.69 6.13
N THR A 56 4.83 -12.48 6.48
CA THR A 56 5.79 -11.69 5.70
C THR A 56 7.23 -12.15 5.98
N PRO A 57 8.20 -11.79 5.12
CA PRO A 57 9.60 -11.90 5.47
C PRO A 57 9.91 -11.16 6.79
N LYS A 58 10.60 -11.84 7.70
CA LYS A 58 10.69 -11.45 9.12
C LYS A 58 11.79 -10.44 9.38
N ASN A 59 11.60 -9.56 10.36
CA ASN A 59 12.61 -8.62 10.86
C ASN A 59 13.20 -7.68 9.80
N ILE A 60 12.41 -7.34 8.77
CA ILE A 60 12.78 -6.36 7.75
C ILE A 60 11.67 -5.32 7.60
N GLU A 61 12.03 -4.18 7.04
CA GLU A 61 11.08 -3.17 6.58
C GLU A 61 10.33 -3.67 5.34
N HIS A 62 9.04 -3.35 5.27
CA HIS A 62 8.20 -3.62 4.11
C HIS A 62 7.70 -2.31 3.51
N TRP A 63 8.19 -1.99 2.32
CA TRP A 63 7.61 -0.90 1.55
C TRP A 63 6.17 -1.23 1.18
N GLU A 64 5.27 -0.28 1.40
CA GLU A 64 3.87 -0.44 1.06
C GLU A 64 3.30 0.86 0.49
N HIS A 65 2.45 0.71 -0.52
CA HIS A 65 1.87 1.82 -1.25
C HIS A 65 0.49 1.45 -1.75
N PHE A 66 -0.32 2.45 -2.08
CA PHE A 66 -1.31 2.23 -3.12
C PHE A 66 -0.82 2.69 -4.50
N HIS A 67 -1.18 1.91 -5.51
CA HIS A 67 -0.87 2.11 -6.93
C HIS A 67 -2.14 2.44 -7.72
N GLY A 68 -1.95 3.08 -8.87
CA GLY A 68 -3.05 3.30 -9.80
C GLY A 68 -2.64 3.98 -11.09
N PHE A 69 -3.63 4.23 -11.93
CA PHE A 69 -3.45 5.02 -13.15
C PHE A 69 -3.85 6.49 -12.91
N PRO A 70 -3.01 7.47 -13.28
CA PRO A 70 -3.35 8.89 -13.15
C PRO A 70 -4.60 9.31 -13.94
N ASP A 71 -4.92 8.59 -15.02
CA ASP A 71 -6.12 8.81 -15.84
C ASP A 71 -7.41 8.26 -15.20
N GLY A 72 -7.31 7.63 -14.02
CA GLY A 72 -8.46 7.08 -13.31
C GLY A 72 -8.97 5.74 -13.86
N LYS A 73 -8.19 5.04 -14.70
CA LYS A 73 -8.43 3.63 -15.04
C LYS A 73 -8.38 2.76 -13.78
N VAL A 74 -9.23 1.74 -13.72
CA VAL A 74 -9.28 0.78 -12.61
C VAL A 74 -8.03 -0.10 -12.63
N ALA A 75 -7.20 0.02 -11.60
CA ALA A 75 -6.08 -0.87 -11.37
C ALA A 75 -6.54 -2.25 -10.89
N GLN A 76 -5.77 -3.27 -11.27
CA GLN A 76 -5.93 -4.67 -10.87
C GLN A 76 -4.69 -5.12 -10.10
N ALA A 77 -4.88 -5.90 -9.04
CA ALA A 77 -3.76 -6.50 -8.32
C ALA A 77 -3.07 -7.51 -9.26
N ALA A 78 -1.75 -7.43 -9.37
CA ALA A 78 -1.01 -8.39 -10.17
C ALA A 78 -1.10 -9.78 -9.56
N THR A 79 -0.96 -10.76 -10.43
CA THR A 79 -0.88 -12.19 -10.11
C THR A 79 0.30 -12.76 -10.88
N MET A 80 0.62 -14.04 -10.66
CA MET A 80 1.65 -14.73 -11.46
C MET A 80 1.35 -14.75 -12.97
N THR A 81 0.17 -14.32 -13.43
CA THR A 81 -0.09 -14.13 -14.88
C THR A 81 0.67 -12.94 -15.48
N GLN A 82 1.23 -12.06 -14.65
CA GLN A 82 2.07 -10.94 -15.06
C GLN A 82 3.55 -11.29 -15.18
N ASP A 83 3.98 -12.51 -14.83
CA ASP A 83 5.35 -13.00 -15.08
C ASP A 83 5.51 -13.25 -16.59
N VAL A 84 5.84 -12.19 -17.32
CA VAL A 84 5.92 -12.16 -18.79
C VAL A 84 7.20 -12.83 -19.27
N ASN A 85 8.28 -12.70 -18.49
CA ASN A 85 9.58 -13.25 -18.85
C ASN A 85 9.73 -14.74 -18.43
N HIS A 86 8.80 -15.26 -17.62
CA HIS A 86 8.73 -16.62 -17.10
C HIS A 86 9.92 -17.03 -16.23
N ASP A 87 10.52 -16.10 -15.49
CA ASP A 87 11.58 -16.39 -14.50
C ASP A 87 11.02 -16.86 -13.14
N GLY A 88 9.70 -16.80 -13.00
CA GLY A 88 8.94 -17.21 -11.83
C GLY A 88 8.79 -16.10 -10.79
N PHE A 89 9.16 -14.86 -11.10
CA PHE A 89 8.83 -13.67 -10.33
C PHE A 89 7.91 -12.77 -11.15
N VAL A 90 7.09 -12.00 -10.44
CA VAL A 90 6.43 -10.80 -10.95
C VAL A 90 7.16 -9.63 -10.34
N ASP A 91 7.92 -8.91 -11.16
CA ASP A 91 8.69 -7.75 -10.72
C ASP A 91 7.93 -6.42 -10.92
N LEU A 92 8.52 -5.31 -10.48
CA LEU A 92 7.84 -4.02 -10.50
C LEU A 92 7.38 -3.62 -11.92
N PRO A 93 8.24 -3.61 -12.97
CA PRO A 93 7.81 -3.37 -14.34
C PRO A 93 6.67 -4.24 -14.84
N GLU A 94 6.61 -5.50 -14.42
CA GLU A 94 5.54 -6.43 -14.79
C GLU A 94 4.19 -6.11 -14.14
N THR A 95 4.18 -5.44 -12.97
CA THR A 95 2.94 -4.98 -12.33
C THR A 95 2.33 -3.75 -13.01
N GLU A 96 3.14 -2.88 -13.62
CA GLU A 96 2.72 -1.56 -14.11
C GLU A 96 1.56 -1.61 -15.13
N PRO A 97 1.52 -2.52 -16.12
CA PRO A 97 0.47 -2.54 -17.13
C PRO A 97 -0.94 -2.76 -16.56
N VAL A 98 -1.04 -3.47 -15.42
CA VAL A 98 -2.32 -3.81 -14.77
C VAL A 98 -2.58 -2.96 -13.53
N SER A 99 -1.54 -2.50 -12.85
CA SER A 99 -1.64 -1.81 -11.55
C SER A 99 -1.42 -0.30 -11.64
N GLY A 100 -0.76 0.16 -12.69
CA GLY A 100 -0.32 1.54 -12.84
C GLY A 100 0.91 1.85 -11.98
N THR A 101 1.15 3.14 -11.77
CA THR A 101 2.32 3.66 -11.06
C THR A 101 2.12 3.61 -9.54
N THR A 102 3.22 3.58 -8.79
CA THR A 102 3.22 3.88 -7.36
C THR A 102 2.68 5.29 -7.11
N MET A 103 1.78 5.45 -6.14
CA MET A 103 1.13 6.74 -5.87
C MET A 103 1.42 7.29 -4.48
N VAL A 104 0.96 6.62 -3.41
CA VAL A 104 1.07 7.13 -2.04
C VAL A 104 1.73 6.07 -1.16
N PRO A 105 2.83 6.39 -0.45
CA PRO A 105 3.44 5.48 0.51
C PRO A 105 2.58 5.37 1.77
N LEU A 106 2.53 4.17 2.33
CA LEU A 106 1.93 3.88 3.63
C LEU A 106 3.07 3.81 4.66
N ASP A 107 3.77 4.94 4.82
CA ASP A 107 4.92 5.12 5.69
C ASP A 107 4.58 6.05 6.88
N ALA A 108 5.58 6.59 7.56
CA ALA A 108 5.38 7.49 8.69
C ALA A 108 4.76 8.86 8.32
N ASP A 109 4.73 9.27 7.05
CA ASP A 109 4.12 10.54 6.61
C ASP A 109 3.56 10.47 5.16
N PRO A 110 2.45 9.73 4.93
CA PRO A 110 1.90 9.50 3.60
C PRO A 110 1.56 10.78 2.83
N ALA A 111 1.16 11.84 3.55
CA ALA A 111 0.79 13.11 2.96
C ALA A 111 1.95 13.79 2.23
N LYS A 112 3.21 13.52 2.61
CA LYS A 112 4.40 14.03 1.91
C LYS A 112 4.63 13.40 0.56
N MET A 113 4.04 12.21 0.32
CA MET A 113 4.24 11.41 -0.89
C MET A 113 5.72 11.17 -1.23
N ASN A 114 6.55 11.02 -0.20
CA ASN A 114 7.98 10.76 -0.37
C ASN A 114 8.26 9.27 -0.45
N ILE A 115 8.19 8.66 -1.63
CA ILE A 115 8.33 7.20 -1.76
C ILE A 115 9.71 6.65 -1.31
N PRO A 116 10.87 7.18 -1.76
CA PRO A 116 12.17 6.55 -1.47
C PRO A 116 12.70 6.91 -0.06
N ASN A 117 12.28 6.18 0.96
CA ASN A 117 12.72 6.35 2.36
C ASN A 117 12.71 5.04 3.17
N ASN A 118 13.10 5.12 4.45
CA ASN A 118 13.16 3.98 5.39
C ASN A 118 12.29 4.23 6.65
N THR A 119 11.04 4.64 6.43
CA THR A 119 10.07 4.91 7.52
C THR A 119 8.80 4.07 7.38
N TYR A 120 8.92 2.92 6.71
CA TYR A 120 7.83 1.99 6.52
C TYR A 120 7.73 0.98 7.69
N PRO A 121 6.63 0.21 7.79
CA PRO A 121 6.48 -0.80 8.83
C PRO A 121 7.55 -1.88 8.78
N VAL A 122 7.94 -2.38 9.95
CA VAL A 122 8.92 -3.45 10.11
C VAL A 122 8.24 -4.68 10.68
N ALA A 123 8.34 -5.81 9.98
CA ALA A 123 7.82 -7.09 10.46
C ALA A 123 8.57 -7.59 11.69
N ASP A 124 7.84 -8.19 12.63
CA ASP A 124 8.41 -8.83 13.80
C ASP A 124 9.06 -10.19 13.46
N SER A 125 9.50 -10.90 14.50
CA SER A 125 10.11 -12.24 14.36
C SER A 125 9.14 -13.34 13.87
N ASN A 126 7.83 -13.06 13.86
CA ASN A 126 6.80 -13.95 13.36
C ASN A 126 6.42 -13.64 11.91
N GLY A 127 6.83 -12.48 11.38
CA GLY A 127 6.42 -12.01 10.05
C GLY A 127 5.09 -11.27 10.13
N TYR A 128 4.79 -10.69 11.29
CA TYR A 128 3.62 -9.88 11.54
C TYR A 128 4.01 -8.41 11.64
N TYR A 129 3.18 -7.53 11.11
CA TYR A 129 3.19 -6.12 11.47
C TYR A 129 1.78 -5.53 11.41
N GLU A 130 1.61 -4.45 12.16
CA GLU A 130 0.46 -3.56 12.09
C GLU A 130 0.96 -2.15 11.85
N TYR A 131 0.30 -1.46 10.93
CA TYR A 131 0.49 -0.06 10.60
C TYR A 131 -0.84 0.65 10.81
N GLU A 132 -0.84 1.77 11.51
CA GLU A 132 -2.04 2.57 11.75
C GLU A 132 -1.66 4.05 11.82
N ILE A 133 -2.32 4.89 11.01
CA ILE A 133 -2.06 6.33 10.97
C ILE A 133 -3.32 7.12 10.58
N ASP A 134 -3.42 8.36 11.06
CA ASP A 134 -4.36 9.35 10.53
C ASP A 134 -3.62 10.35 9.65
N VAL A 135 -3.99 10.43 8.38
CA VAL A 135 -3.37 11.29 7.38
C VAL A 135 -4.23 12.54 7.13
N PRO A 136 -3.66 13.76 7.16
CA PRO A 136 -4.35 14.98 6.74
C PRO A 136 -4.74 14.91 5.26
N LEU A 137 -6.05 14.71 4.99
CA LEU A 137 -6.57 14.50 3.64
C LEU A 137 -6.34 15.73 2.77
N THR A 138 -6.41 16.94 3.33
CA THR A 138 -6.14 18.18 2.58
C THR A 138 -4.70 18.23 2.06
N GLU A 139 -3.70 17.96 2.91
CA GLU A 139 -2.28 17.96 2.50
C GLU A 139 -2.02 16.85 1.48
N LEU A 140 -2.55 15.64 1.75
CA LEU A 140 -2.42 14.51 0.84
C LEU A 140 -3.03 14.83 -0.54
N GLN A 141 -4.24 15.36 -0.60
CA GLN A 141 -4.91 15.70 -1.87
C GLN A 141 -4.21 16.83 -2.64
N GLU A 142 -3.65 17.81 -1.93
CA GLU A 142 -2.85 18.86 -2.57
C GLU A 142 -1.57 18.30 -3.20
N ASN A 143 -0.86 17.42 -2.49
CA ASN A 143 0.35 16.78 -3.03
C ASN A 143 0.01 15.77 -4.12
N PHE A 144 -1.10 15.04 -3.98
CA PHE A 144 -1.61 14.13 -5.00
C PHE A 144 -1.96 14.87 -6.29
N LYS A 145 -2.54 16.07 -6.19
CA LYS A 145 -2.79 16.95 -7.34
C LYS A 145 -1.51 17.42 -8.00
N LYS A 146 -0.49 17.79 -7.22
CA LYS A 146 0.82 18.20 -7.78
C LYS A 146 1.47 17.06 -8.55
N ALA A 147 1.35 15.82 -8.06
CA ALA A 147 1.94 14.63 -8.67
C ALA A 147 1.12 14.11 -9.89
N PHE A 148 -0.21 14.05 -9.77
CA PHE A 148 -1.08 13.30 -10.69
C PHE A 148 -2.22 14.12 -11.30
N GLY A 149 -2.35 15.41 -10.96
CA GLY A 149 -3.30 16.33 -11.60
C GLY A 149 -4.74 16.30 -11.06
N SER A 150 -5.03 15.46 -10.06
CA SER A 150 -6.35 15.35 -9.44
C SER A 150 -6.26 15.48 -7.92
N THR A 151 -7.31 15.98 -7.26
CA THR A 151 -7.45 15.89 -5.78
C THR A 151 -8.24 14.65 -5.36
N ASP A 152 -8.88 13.98 -6.31
CA ASP A 152 -9.66 12.77 -6.06
C ASP A 152 -8.73 11.55 -6.06
N LEU A 153 -8.59 10.90 -4.89
CA LEU A 153 -7.73 9.74 -4.69
C LEU A 153 -8.25 8.51 -5.44
N GLN A 154 -9.58 8.40 -5.63
CA GLN A 154 -10.27 7.26 -6.26
C GLN A 154 -9.82 5.92 -5.67
N LEU A 155 -9.88 5.78 -4.34
CA LEU A 155 -9.35 4.62 -3.61
C LEU A 155 -9.90 3.29 -4.15
N ASP A 156 -11.18 3.21 -4.51
CA ASP A 156 -11.84 2.06 -5.15
C ASP A 156 -11.27 1.67 -6.53
N LYS A 157 -10.49 2.54 -7.15
CA LYS A 157 -9.77 2.28 -8.40
C LYS A 157 -8.30 1.94 -8.21
N ARG A 158 -7.81 1.88 -6.97
CA ARG A 158 -6.42 1.59 -6.61
C ARG A 158 -6.24 0.15 -6.17
N VAL A 159 -4.98 -0.22 -5.97
CA VAL A 159 -4.53 -1.49 -5.40
C VAL A 159 -3.45 -1.20 -4.38
N VAL A 160 -3.38 -1.98 -3.31
CA VAL A 160 -2.27 -1.95 -2.35
C VAL A 160 -1.22 -2.95 -2.81
N TYR A 161 0.05 -2.56 -2.69
CA TYR A 161 1.18 -3.48 -2.75
C TYR A 161 1.97 -3.43 -1.44
N VAL A 162 2.50 -4.59 -1.08
CA VAL A 162 3.53 -4.76 -0.06
C VAL A 162 4.75 -5.36 -0.74
N HIS A 163 5.92 -4.84 -0.42
CA HIS A 163 7.20 -5.19 -1.03
C HIS A 163 8.21 -5.60 0.04
N GLY A 164 9.36 -6.10 -0.41
CA GLY A 164 10.51 -6.30 0.46
C GLY A 164 10.79 -7.78 0.73
N VAL A 165 11.98 -8.20 0.36
CA VAL A 165 12.57 -9.51 0.72
C VAL A 165 13.96 -9.29 1.33
N PRO A 166 14.44 -10.20 2.20
CA PRO A 166 15.75 -10.05 2.80
C PRO A 166 16.85 -10.33 1.77
N GLU A 167 17.98 -9.65 1.91
CA GLU A 167 19.22 -9.80 1.11
C GLU A 167 19.68 -11.26 0.93
N SER A 168 19.32 -12.14 1.88
CA SER A 168 19.61 -13.57 1.78
C SER A 168 18.90 -14.29 0.62
N ILE A 169 17.79 -13.73 0.12
CA ILE A 169 17.11 -14.26 -1.07
C ILE A 169 17.91 -13.86 -2.30
N LYS A 170 18.34 -14.85 -3.09
CA LYS A 170 19.05 -14.58 -4.34
C LYS A 170 18.04 -14.28 -5.45
N LEU A 171 17.90 -13.01 -5.78
CA LEU A 171 17.11 -12.58 -6.94
C LEU A 171 17.95 -12.74 -8.22
N PRO A 172 17.40 -13.30 -9.30
CA PRO A 172 18.10 -13.35 -10.57
C PRO A 172 18.19 -11.95 -11.18
N ASP A 173 19.18 -11.72 -12.05
CA ASP A 173 19.35 -10.43 -12.74
C ASP A 173 18.14 -10.06 -13.62
N THR A 174 17.23 -11.00 -13.90
CA THR A 174 16.00 -10.76 -14.66
C THR A 174 14.94 -10.01 -13.86
N VAL A 175 14.96 -10.06 -12.52
CA VAL A 175 14.10 -9.23 -11.66
C VAL A 175 14.58 -7.79 -11.73
N LYS A 176 13.68 -6.87 -12.11
CA LYS A 176 13.92 -5.43 -12.27
C LYS A 176 13.07 -4.60 -11.31
N GLY A 177 13.33 -3.29 -11.29
CA GLY A 177 12.52 -2.35 -10.52
C GLY A 177 13.24 -1.55 -9.44
N CYS A 178 14.55 -1.32 -9.56
CA CYS A 178 15.26 -0.42 -8.66
C CYS A 178 14.61 0.99 -8.67
N VAL A 179 14.46 1.58 -7.49
CA VAL A 179 13.93 2.94 -7.31
C VAL A 179 14.99 3.78 -6.61
N MET A 180 15.58 4.74 -7.33
CA MET A 180 16.72 5.52 -6.82
C MET A 180 17.87 4.60 -6.36
N ASP A 181 18.29 4.71 -5.11
CA ASP A 181 19.35 3.89 -4.50
C ASP A 181 18.82 2.57 -3.90
N TYR A 182 17.51 2.32 -3.98
CA TYR A 182 16.88 1.08 -3.49
C TYR A 182 16.83 0.04 -4.61
N ASP A 183 17.25 -1.18 -4.31
CA ASP A 183 17.32 -2.26 -5.27
C ASP A 183 16.07 -3.14 -5.28
N THR A 184 16.15 -4.26 -5.99
CA THR A 184 15.03 -5.18 -6.17
C THR A 184 14.68 -5.96 -4.91
N HIS A 185 15.54 -6.03 -3.90
CA HIS A 185 15.16 -6.62 -2.61
C HIS A 185 14.17 -5.75 -1.88
N THR A 186 14.34 -4.42 -1.94
CA THR A 186 13.36 -3.47 -1.40
C THR A 186 12.07 -3.45 -2.21
N THR A 187 12.17 -3.46 -3.55
CA THR A 187 11.02 -3.16 -4.42
C THR A 187 10.28 -4.38 -4.96
N LEU A 188 10.78 -5.61 -4.77
CA LEU A 188 10.06 -6.80 -5.22
C LEU A 188 8.72 -6.89 -4.49
N PRO A 189 7.59 -6.92 -5.22
CA PRO A 189 6.29 -7.06 -4.58
C PRO A 189 6.10 -8.47 -4.03
N ILE A 190 5.62 -8.57 -2.81
CA ILE A 190 5.40 -9.83 -2.07
C ILE A 190 3.91 -10.10 -1.81
N ALA A 191 3.06 -9.07 -1.92
CA ALA A 191 1.62 -9.18 -1.77
C ALA A 191 0.90 -8.03 -2.47
N ALA A 192 -0.34 -8.26 -2.89
CA ALA A 192 -1.17 -7.24 -3.49
C ALA A 192 -2.67 -7.44 -3.19
N GLY A 193 -3.41 -6.34 -3.10
CA GLY A 193 -4.85 -6.36 -2.84
C GLY A 193 -5.59 -5.26 -3.57
N LYS A 194 -6.76 -5.57 -4.14
CA LYS A 194 -7.65 -4.56 -4.73
C LYS A 194 -8.33 -3.79 -3.61
N ILE A 195 -8.30 -2.45 -3.67
CA ILE A 195 -9.09 -1.63 -2.75
C ILE A 195 -10.52 -1.56 -3.27
N GLU A 196 -11.46 -1.95 -2.41
CA GLU A 196 -12.89 -1.96 -2.68
C GLU A 196 -13.60 -1.07 -1.67
N LYS A 197 -14.66 -0.40 -2.12
CA LYS A 197 -15.49 0.41 -1.23
C LYS A 197 -16.41 -0.51 -0.43
N GLU A 198 -16.52 -0.29 0.88
CA GLU A 198 -17.51 -0.95 1.73
C GLU A 198 -18.82 -0.15 1.73
N ASP A 199 -19.95 -0.86 1.64
CA ASP A 199 -21.32 -0.30 1.62
C ASP A 199 -21.88 0.04 3.03
#